data_AF-A0A2E0F3D1-F1
#
_entry.id   AF-A0A2E0F3D1-F1
#
_cell.length_a   1.000
_cell.length_b   1.000
_cell.length_c   1.000
_cell.angle_alpha   90.00
_cell.angle_beta   90.00
_cell.angle_gamma   90.00
#
_symmetry.space_group_name_H-M   'P 1'
#
loop_
_entity.id
_entity.type
_entity.pdbx_description
1 polymer ?
#
loop_
_entity_poly.entity_id
_entity_poly.type
_entity_poly.pdbx_seq_one_letter_code
_entity_poly.pdbx_strand_id
1 'polypeptide(L)'
;IAADDNRVAYVETETPMSIHVQTTSGIQQHLIVEVSAVIDEERDEQVFQMTDTLVDYQNATITEIVLDHEHLVALVNLSSVNRLVMVNLSSGEQQILGDPVFPVAAPSIGHGYVAWQHQQFLVSNNPVDFDLDWEVRYHDIELNQSYQLHPEDDIDQIQPQVMEDHIAWLQIDEDNETQIRIFTIEVVFEPYSSSTLQVFILLLPLLLLTWVSQRLKENEGRIMKRPHFSEEE
;
A
#
# COMPACT_ATOMS: atom_id res chain seq x y z
N ILE A 1 18.57 2.42 -14.78
CA ILE A 1 19.08 1.13 -14.27
C ILE A 1 18.70 1.04 -12.80
N ALA A 2 18.27 -0.13 -12.34
CA ALA A 2 17.93 -0.43 -10.96
C ALA A 2 18.58 -1.75 -10.56
N ALA A 3 18.80 -1.97 -9.27
CA ALA A 3 19.35 -3.21 -8.78
C ALA A 3 18.70 -3.58 -7.45
N ASP A 4 18.55 -4.89 -7.24
CA ASP A 4 18.33 -5.49 -5.93
C ASP A 4 19.55 -6.37 -5.57
N ASP A 5 19.45 -7.15 -4.49
CA ASP A 5 20.54 -8.01 -4.01
C ASP A 5 21.16 -8.91 -5.10
N ASN A 6 20.35 -9.47 -6.01
CA ASN A 6 20.77 -10.52 -6.93
C ASN A 6 20.36 -10.28 -8.39
N ARG A 7 19.75 -9.13 -8.70
CA ARG A 7 19.24 -8.79 -10.04
C ARG A 7 19.50 -7.34 -10.38
N VAL A 8 19.61 -7.09 -11.68
CA VAL A 8 19.72 -5.77 -12.26
C VAL A 8 18.62 -5.62 -13.30
N ALA A 9 17.95 -4.48 -13.28
CA ALA A 9 16.98 -4.06 -14.28
C ALA A 9 17.51 -2.86 -15.06
N TYR A 10 17.39 -2.87 -16.38
CA TYR A 10 17.79 -1.75 -17.22
C TYR A 10 16.88 -1.59 -18.44
N VAL A 11 16.87 -0.39 -19.01
CA VAL A 11 16.13 -0.04 -20.22
C VAL A 11 17.13 0.38 -21.28
N GLU A 12 16.94 -0.09 -22.50
CA GLU A 12 17.77 0.29 -23.65
C GLU A 12 17.09 1.42 -24.43
N THR A 13 17.88 2.29 -25.05
CA THR A 13 17.33 3.43 -25.81
C THR A 13 16.58 2.99 -27.06
N GLU A 14 16.89 1.82 -27.62
CA GLU A 14 16.21 1.26 -28.79
C GLU A 14 14.84 0.66 -28.46
N THR A 15 14.63 0.24 -27.20
CA THR A 15 13.41 -0.38 -26.67
C THR A 15 12.97 0.35 -25.39
N PRO A 16 12.53 1.62 -25.49
CA PRO A 16 12.33 2.50 -24.34
C PRO A 16 11.17 2.11 -23.42
N MET A 17 10.35 1.14 -23.84
CA MET A 17 9.21 0.59 -23.10
C MET A 17 9.43 -0.85 -22.61
N SER A 18 10.63 -1.40 -22.83
CA SER A 18 10.98 -2.76 -22.46
C SER A 18 12.06 -2.74 -21.38
N ILE A 19 11.79 -3.41 -20.25
CA ILE A 19 12.74 -3.52 -19.15
C ILE A 19 13.39 -4.89 -19.18
N HIS A 20 14.71 -4.88 -19.24
CA HIS A 20 15.56 -6.07 -19.19
C HIS A 20 15.94 -6.35 -17.74
N VAL A 21 15.47 -7.46 -17.19
CA VAL A 21 15.83 -7.94 -15.85
C VAL A 21 16.78 -9.12 -15.99
N GLN A 22 17.91 -9.07 -15.29
CA GLN A 22 18.95 -10.11 -15.33
C GLN A 22 19.41 -10.46 -13.92
N THR A 23 19.57 -11.75 -13.64
CA THR A 23 20.22 -12.21 -12.40
C THR A 23 21.74 -12.00 -12.48
N THR A 24 22.32 -11.42 -11.43
CA THR A 24 23.77 -11.15 -11.33
C THR A 24 24.54 -12.29 -10.68
N SER A 25 23.84 -13.18 -9.95
CA SER A 25 24.43 -14.31 -9.23
C SER A 25 23.61 -15.58 -9.39
N GLY A 26 24.28 -16.74 -9.44
CA GLY A 26 23.64 -18.05 -9.56
C GLY A 26 23.23 -18.42 -10.99
N ILE A 27 22.01 -18.94 -11.16
CA ILE A 27 21.48 -19.33 -12.47
C ILE A 27 21.13 -18.05 -13.23
N GLN A 28 21.73 -17.89 -14.40
CA GLN A 28 21.45 -16.76 -15.29
C GLN A 28 20.02 -16.89 -15.83
N GLN A 29 19.16 -15.98 -15.36
CA GLN A 29 17.81 -15.79 -15.86
C GLN A 29 17.76 -14.39 -16.48
N HIS A 30 17.18 -14.32 -17.67
CA HIS A 30 16.89 -13.08 -18.35
C HIS A 30 15.39 -13.00 -18.60
N LEU A 31 14.77 -11.92 -18.14
CA LEU A 31 13.36 -11.61 -18.33
C LEU A 31 13.28 -10.26 -19.04
N ILE A 32 12.39 -10.16 -20.02
CA ILE A 32 12.05 -8.90 -20.68
C ILE A 32 10.60 -8.59 -20.30
N VAL A 33 10.38 -7.41 -19.75
CA VAL A 33 9.06 -6.93 -19.30
C VAL A 33 8.66 -5.77 -20.20
N GLU A 34 7.60 -5.95 -20.98
CA GLU A 34 6.98 -4.85 -21.74
C GLU A 34 6.04 -4.07 -20.83
N VAL A 35 6.29 -2.77 -20.65
CA VAL A 35 5.50 -1.92 -19.75
C VAL A 35 4.36 -1.26 -20.52
N SER A 36 3.15 -1.30 -19.97
CA SER A 36 2.00 -0.57 -20.51
C SER A 36 1.52 0.49 -19.52
N ALA A 37 1.51 1.75 -19.95
CA ALA A 37 0.98 2.88 -19.19
C ALA A 37 -0.36 3.39 -19.74
N VAL A 38 -1.05 2.58 -20.56
CA VAL A 38 -2.31 2.95 -21.23
C VAL A 38 -3.46 2.99 -20.23
N ILE A 39 -4.28 4.03 -20.33
CA ILE A 39 -5.54 4.17 -19.57
C ILE A 39 -6.72 4.36 -20.53
N ASP A 40 -7.91 4.57 -19.99
CA ASP A 40 -9.09 4.87 -20.79
C ASP A 40 -9.03 6.27 -21.45
N GLU A 41 -9.69 6.40 -22.59
CA GLU A 41 -9.67 7.62 -23.41
C GLU A 41 -10.30 8.83 -22.71
N GLU A 42 -11.28 8.62 -21.82
CA GLU A 42 -11.92 9.69 -21.06
C GLU A 42 -10.92 10.35 -20.09
N ARG A 43 -10.09 9.55 -19.43
CA ARG A 43 -9.01 10.06 -18.58
C ARG A 43 -7.89 10.72 -19.38
N ASP A 44 -7.57 10.24 -20.58
CA ASP A 44 -6.62 10.92 -21.46
C ASP A 44 -7.14 12.29 -21.92
N GLU A 45 -8.45 12.42 -22.14
CA GLU A 45 -9.08 13.72 -22.42
C GLU A 45 -8.98 14.66 -21.20
N GLN A 46 -9.10 14.15 -19.97
CA GLN A 46 -8.87 14.94 -18.76
C GLN A 46 -7.43 15.47 -18.68
N VAL A 47 -6.43 14.64 -18.99
CA VAL A 47 -5.02 15.08 -19.06
C VAL A 47 -4.86 16.19 -20.08
N PHE A 48 -5.49 16.07 -21.26
CA PHE A 48 -5.44 17.13 -22.27
C PHE A 48 -6.06 18.44 -21.77
N GLN A 49 -7.21 18.38 -21.09
CA GLN A 49 -7.86 19.57 -20.53
C GLN A 49 -7.02 20.27 -19.45
N MET A 50 -6.19 19.51 -18.71
CA MET A 50 -5.33 20.03 -17.66
C MET A 50 -3.97 20.52 -18.15
N THR A 51 -3.49 20.06 -19.32
CA THR A 51 -2.11 20.30 -19.79
C THR A 51 -2.01 20.96 -21.16
N ASP A 52 -3.12 21.12 -21.89
CA ASP A 52 -3.19 21.50 -23.31
C ASP A 52 -2.32 20.63 -24.25
N THR A 53 -1.91 19.44 -23.78
CA THR A 53 -0.98 18.55 -24.47
C THR A 53 -1.54 17.13 -24.49
N LEU A 54 -1.55 16.49 -25.67
CA LEU A 54 -2.02 15.12 -25.81
C LEU A 54 -1.00 14.14 -25.21
N VAL A 55 -1.52 13.05 -24.64
CA VAL A 55 -0.72 11.91 -24.20
C VAL A 55 -0.15 11.19 -25.41
N ASP A 56 1.18 11.01 -25.45
CA ASP A 56 1.86 10.35 -26.56
C ASP A 56 2.38 8.96 -26.15
N TYR A 57 1.61 7.94 -26.49
CA TYR A 57 2.00 6.54 -26.28
C TYR A 57 3.05 6.04 -27.27
N GLN A 58 3.21 6.68 -28.43
CA GLN A 58 4.15 6.23 -29.46
C GLN A 58 5.59 6.60 -29.11
N ASN A 59 5.77 7.77 -28.48
CA ASN A 59 7.05 8.26 -28.00
C ASN A 59 7.20 8.11 -26.47
N ALA A 60 6.44 7.18 -25.87
CA ALA A 60 6.53 6.87 -24.46
C ALA A 60 7.93 6.36 -24.10
N THR A 61 8.45 6.80 -22.96
CA THR A 61 9.78 6.38 -22.49
C THR A 61 9.79 6.10 -20.99
N ILE A 62 10.46 5.03 -20.58
CA ILE A 62 10.72 4.77 -19.17
C ILE A 62 11.88 5.65 -18.71
N THR A 63 11.62 6.53 -17.75
CA THR A 63 12.59 7.50 -17.22
C THR A 63 13.26 6.99 -15.95
N GLU A 64 12.54 6.22 -15.14
CA GLU A 64 13.03 5.68 -13.87
C GLU A 64 12.51 4.26 -13.65
N ILE A 65 13.30 3.45 -12.97
CA ILE A 65 12.97 2.08 -12.59
C ILE A 65 13.48 1.83 -11.18
N VAL A 66 12.66 1.16 -10.40
CA VAL A 66 13.03 0.62 -9.09
C VAL A 66 12.59 -0.85 -9.00
N LEU A 67 13.34 -1.64 -8.25
CA LEU A 67 13.25 -3.10 -8.26
C LEU A 67 13.29 -3.65 -6.84
N ASP A 68 12.41 -4.60 -6.55
CA ASP A 68 12.43 -5.45 -5.36
C ASP A 68 12.17 -6.91 -5.78
N HIS A 69 12.30 -7.86 -4.84
CA HIS A 69 12.27 -9.32 -5.03
C HIS A 69 11.17 -9.85 -5.96
N GLU A 70 9.94 -9.37 -5.83
CA GLU A 70 8.82 -9.85 -6.66
C GLU A 70 8.24 -8.79 -7.59
N HIS A 71 8.62 -7.53 -7.42
CA HIS A 71 7.97 -6.41 -8.06
C HIS A 71 8.98 -5.46 -8.69
N LEU A 72 8.57 -4.88 -9.79
CA LEU A 72 9.27 -3.79 -10.46
C LEU A 72 8.32 -2.62 -10.57
N VAL A 73 8.83 -1.40 -10.41
CA VAL A 73 8.05 -0.18 -10.66
C VAL A 73 8.79 0.67 -11.68
N ALA A 74 8.07 1.13 -12.69
CA ALA A 74 8.58 1.95 -13.78
C ALA A 74 7.85 3.29 -13.81
N LEU A 75 8.62 4.37 -13.94
CA LEU A 75 8.10 5.70 -14.24
C LEU A 75 8.13 5.90 -15.76
N VAL A 76 6.97 6.11 -16.36
CA VAL A 76 6.80 6.25 -17.81
C VAL A 76 6.43 7.68 -18.14
N ASN A 77 7.25 8.36 -18.95
CA ASN A 77 6.96 9.65 -19.52
C ASN A 77 6.14 9.51 -20.81
N LEU A 78 5.00 10.20 -20.86
CA LEU A 78 4.07 10.20 -22.00
C LEU A 78 3.94 11.60 -22.62
N SER A 79 5.01 12.39 -22.60
CA SER A 79 5.05 13.82 -22.96
C SER A 79 4.29 14.74 -22.00
N SER A 80 2.96 14.60 -21.88
CA SER A 80 2.12 15.50 -21.06
C SER A 80 2.12 15.16 -19.57
N VAL A 81 2.29 13.88 -19.23
CA VAL A 81 2.23 13.37 -17.86
C VAL A 81 3.19 12.19 -17.69
N ASN A 82 3.68 12.00 -16.46
CA ASN A 82 4.38 10.78 -16.07
C ASN A 82 3.40 9.84 -15.35
N ARG A 83 3.50 8.54 -15.60
CA ARG A 83 2.69 7.52 -14.93
C ARG A 83 3.57 6.48 -14.25
N LEU A 84 3.10 5.97 -13.12
CA LEU A 84 3.78 4.94 -12.37
C LEU A 84 3.13 3.58 -12.61
N VAL A 85 3.91 2.63 -13.12
CA VAL A 85 3.44 1.27 -13.43
C VAL A 85 4.19 0.27 -12.56
N MET A 86 3.47 -0.46 -11.73
CA MET A 86 3.96 -1.60 -10.98
C MET A 86 3.74 -2.88 -11.77
N VAL A 87 4.74 -3.76 -11.77
CA VAL A 87 4.71 -5.05 -12.45
C VAL A 87 5.11 -6.15 -11.46
N ASN A 88 4.28 -7.18 -11.35
CA ASN A 88 4.67 -8.40 -10.65
C ASN A 88 5.51 -9.28 -11.58
N LEU A 89 6.76 -9.55 -11.21
CA LEU A 89 7.73 -10.26 -12.05
C LEU A 89 7.44 -11.76 -12.15
N SER A 90 6.62 -12.31 -11.25
CA SER A 90 6.24 -13.73 -11.23
C SER A 90 5.01 -14.00 -12.08
N SER A 91 3.99 -13.14 -12.01
CA SER A 91 2.73 -13.30 -12.76
C SER A 91 2.70 -12.52 -14.09
N GLY A 92 3.50 -11.46 -14.21
CA GLY A 92 3.43 -10.50 -15.31
C GLY A 92 2.27 -9.51 -15.21
N GLU A 93 1.53 -9.52 -14.10
CA GLU A 93 0.44 -8.57 -13.85
C GLU A 93 0.99 -7.15 -13.71
N GLN A 94 0.27 -6.18 -14.31
CA GLN A 94 0.64 -4.77 -14.28
C GLN A 94 -0.50 -3.94 -13.70
N GLN A 95 -0.13 -2.95 -12.92
CA GLN A 95 -1.06 -2.01 -12.29
C GLN A 95 -0.49 -0.60 -12.33
N ILE A 96 -1.34 0.38 -12.63
CA ILE A 96 -1.00 1.78 -12.50
C ILE A 96 -1.19 2.19 -11.03
N LEU A 97 -0.17 2.84 -10.46
CA LEU A 97 -0.20 3.36 -9.10
C LEU A 97 -0.55 4.85 -9.09
N GLY A 98 -1.38 5.23 -8.13
CA GLY A 98 -1.88 6.60 -8.01
C GLY A 98 -2.95 6.93 -9.05
N ASP A 99 -3.31 8.21 -9.13
CA ASP A 99 -4.20 8.70 -10.17
C ASP A 99 -3.38 9.03 -11.44
N PRO A 100 -3.63 8.36 -12.58
CA PRO A 100 -2.83 8.52 -13.80
C PRO A 100 -3.02 9.84 -14.55
N VAL A 101 -3.94 10.71 -14.11
CA VAL A 101 -4.12 12.05 -14.69
C VAL A 101 -3.18 13.08 -14.08
N PHE A 102 -2.67 12.81 -12.88
CA PHE A 102 -1.77 13.68 -12.15
C PHE A 102 -0.31 13.22 -12.27
N PRO A 103 0.65 14.14 -12.26
CA PRO A 103 2.05 13.79 -12.37
C PRO A 103 2.55 13.08 -11.11
N VAL A 104 3.43 12.11 -11.34
CA VAL A 104 4.13 11.35 -10.30
C VAL A 104 5.62 11.32 -10.60
N ALA A 105 6.45 11.14 -9.57
CA ALA A 105 7.90 11.05 -9.69
C ALA A 105 8.54 10.29 -8.52
N ALA A 106 9.86 10.08 -8.63
CA ALA A 106 10.75 9.52 -7.60
C ALA A 106 10.17 8.29 -6.87
N PRO A 107 9.83 7.21 -7.59
CA PRO A 107 9.38 6.00 -6.94
C PRO A 107 10.49 5.35 -6.11
N SER A 108 10.07 4.68 -5.05
CA SER A 108 10.89 3.81 -4.22
C SER A 108 10.08 2.57 -3.87
N ILE A 109 10.72 1.40 -3.87
CA ILE A 109 10.08 0.13 -3.56
C ILE A 109 10.93 -0.65 -2.57
N GLY A 110 10.28 -1.34 -1.64
CA GLY A 110 10.92 -2.31 -0.76
C GLY A 110 9.95 -2.81 0.30
N HIS A 111 10.25 -3.96 0.90
CA HIS A 111 9.54 -4.46 2.10
C HIS A 111 8.01 -4.52 1.97
N GLY A 112 7.47 -4.76 0.78
CA GLY A 112 6.02 -4.84 0.54
C GLY A 112 5.32 -3.50 0.27
N TYR A 113 6.08 -2.40 0.15
CA TYR A 113 5.55 -1.07 -0.09
C TYR A 113 6.19 -0.39 -1.29
N VAL A 114 5.41 0.44 -1.97
CA VAL A 114 5.89 1.40 -2.98
C VAL A 114 5.58 2.80 -2.50
N ALA A 115 6.56 3.70 -2.47
CA ALA A 115 6.34 5.12 -2.19
C ALA A 115 6.71 5.97 -3.41
N TRP A 116 6.01 7.08 -3.63
CA TRP A 116 6.28 8.02 -4.71
C TRP A 116 5.82 9.41 -4.31
N GLN A 117 6.34 10.42 -5.00
CA GLN A 117 5.82 11.79 -4.89
C GLN A 117 4.80 12.06 -6.00
N HIS A 118 3.79 12.86 -5.72
CA HIS A 118 2.72 13.23 -6.66
C HIS A 118 2.27 14.67 -6.47
N GLN A 119 1.72 15.30 -7.50
CA GLN A 119 1.06 16.62 -7.40
C GLN A 119 -0.43 16.43 -7.70
N GLN A 120 -1.22 16.15 -6.68
CA GLN A 120 -2.65 15.91 -6.88
C GLN A 120 -3.36 17.21 -7.22
N PHE A 121 -4.42 17.12 -8.02
CA PHE A 121 -5.24 18.26 -8.42
C PHE A 121 -4.55 19.31 -9.29
N LEU A 122 -3.25 19.15 -9.59
CA LEU A 122 -2.52 20.07 -10.45
C LEU A 122 -3.16 20.18 -11.84
N VAL A 123 -3.56 21.40 -12.17
CA VAL A 123 -3.99 21.82 -13.51
C VAL A 123 -2.84 22.58 -14.16
N SER A 124 -1.95 21.88 -14.87
CA SER A 124 -0.69 22.42 -15.40
C SER A 124 -0.83 23.64 -16.33
N ASN A 125 -1.94 23.77 -17.07
CA ASN A 125 -2.20 24.92 -17.94
C ASN A 125 -2.77 26.15 -17.19
N ASN A 126 -3.17 25.99 -15.94
CA ASN A 126 -3.62 27.08 -15.05
C ASN A 126 -3.38 26.69 -13.58
N PRO A 127 -2.12 26.61 -13.14
CA PRO A 127 -1.79 26.11 -11.81
C PRO A 127 -2.23 27.08 -10.72
N VAL A 128 -2.65 26.52 -9.59
CA VAL A 128 -2.87 27.24 -8.33
C VAL A 128 -1.73 26.88 -7.39
N ASP A 129 -1.25 27.84 -6.61
CA ASP A 129 -0.05 27.66 -5.76
C ASP A 129 -0.18 26.46 -4.80
N PHE A 130 -1.38 26.18 -4.30
CA PHE A 130 -1.69 25.05 -3.39
C PHE A 130 -1.57 23.66 -4.04
N ASP A 131 -1.60 23.56 -5.38
CA ASP A 131 -1.52 22.27 -6.07
C ASP A 131 -0.12 22.03 -6.68
N LEU A 132 0.85 22.91 -6.40
CA LEU A 132 2.19 22.89 -6.99
C LEU A 132 3.20 22.09 -6.18
N ASP A 133 2.96 21.90 -4.89
CA ASP A 133 3.84 21.17 -4.01
C ASP A 133 3.78 19.66 -4.32
N TRP A 134 4.91 19.00 -4.07
CA TRP A 134 4.98 17.55 -4.14
C TRP A 134 4.55 16.96 -2.80
N GLU A 135 3.65 15.99 -2.87
CA GLU A 135 3.19 15.23 -1.71
C GLU A 135 3.67 13.78 -1.83
N VAL A 136 3.90 13.11 -0.70
CA VAL A 136 4.31 11.69 -0.71
C VAL A 136 3.14 10.75 -0.42
N ARG A 137 2.96 9.76 -1.29
CA ARG A 137 2.04 8.64 -1.11
C ARG A 137 2.79 7.32 -1.04
N TYR A 138 2.13 6.33 -0.46
CA TYR A 138 2.60 4.96 -0.50
C TYR A 138 1.47 3.98 -0.85
N HIS A 139 1.85 2.82 -1.36
CA HIS A 139 0.99 1.72 -1.72
C HIS A 139 1.44 0.48 -0.96
N ASP A 140 0.50 -0.15 -0.27
CA ASP A 140 0.65 -1.47 0.33
C ASP A 140 0.31 -2.52 -0.72
N ILE A 141 1.32 -3.31 -1.10
CA ILE A 141 1.21 -4.31 -2.16
C ILE A 141 0.32 -5.49 -1.72
N GLU A 142 0.35 -5.86 -0.43
CA GLU A 142 -0.45 -6.97 0.11
C GLU A 142 -1.93 -6.61 0.16
N LEU A 143 -2.24 -5.40 0.63
CA LEU A 143 -3.62 -4.91 0.71
C LEU A 143 -4.14 -4.39 -0.64
N ASN A 144 -3.24 -4.16 -1.60
CA ASN A 144 -3.51 -3.47 -2.87
C ASN A 144 -4.23 -2.13 -2.66
N GLN A 145 -3.71 -1.32 -1.73
CA GLN A 145 -4.29 -0.04 -1.34
C GLN A 145 -3.24 1.05 -1.23
N SER A 146 -3.59 2.25 -1.68
CA SER A 146 -2.74 3.44 -1.57
C SER A 146 -3.21 4.34 -0.44
N TYR A 147 -2.26 4.91 0.29
CA TYR A 147 -2.49 5.76 1.44
C TYR A 147 -1.69 7.06 1.32
N GLN A 148 -2.17 8.09 2.00
CA GLN A 148 -1.46 9.34 2.19
C GLN A 148 -0.64 9.25 3.48
N LEU A 149 0.61 9.72 3.46
CA LEU A 149 1.46 9.70 4.65
C LEU A 149 1.11 10.80 5.65
N HIS A 150 0.55 11.92 5.19
CA HIS A 150 0.23 13.10 5.99
C HIS A 150 -1.04 13.77 5.46
N PRO A 151 -1.67 14.69 6.20
CA PRO A 151 -2.68 15.59 5.65
C PRO A 151 -2.09 16.51 4.58
N GLU A 152 -2.93 17.01 3.68
CA GLU A 152 -2.56 18.02 2.67
C GLU A 152 -2.02 19.29 3.37
N ASP A 153 -0.84 19.74 2.96
CA ASP A 153 -0.21 20.98 3.42
C ASP A 153 0.39 21.79 2.25
N ASP A 154 1.16 22.85 2.54
CA ASP A 154 1.79 23.72 1.52
C ASP A 154 3.31 23.45 1.45
N ILE A 155 3.75 22.24 1.82
CA ILE A 155 5.17 21.93 2.02
C ILE A 155 5.63 20.86 1.04
N ASP A 156 6.66 21.17 0.26
CA ASP A 156 7.26 20.23 -0.67
C ASP A 156 7.85 19.01 0.04
N GLN A 157 7.44 17.84 -0.41
CA GLN A 157 7.91 16.55 0.07
C GLN A 157 8.36 15.68 -1.10
N ILE A 158 9.64 15.33 -1.08
CA ILE A 158 10.30 14.75 -2.24
C ILE A 158 11.15 13.55 -1.87
N GLN A 159 11.49 12.76 -2.90
CA GLN A 159 12.44 11.65 -2.81
C GLN A 159 12.13 10.67 -1.67
N PRO A 160 10.92 10.07 -1.63
CA PRO A 160 10.62 9.06 -0.63
C PRO A 160 11.54 7.86 -0.78
N GLN A 161 11.88 7.23 0.34
CA GLN A 161 12.73 6.04 0.44
C GLN A 161 12.04 5.04 1.36
N VAL A 162 11.68 3.89 0.80
CA VAL A 162 11.10 2.78 1.53
C VAL A 162 12.21 1.98 2.23
N MET A 163 12.01 1.69 3.50
CA MET A 163 12.90 0.92 4.37
C MET A 163 12.09 -0.12 5.14
N GLU A 164 12.77 -1.02 5.85
CA GLU A 164 12.11 -1.97 6.74
C GLU A 164 11.29 -1.20 7.79
N ASP A 165 9.97 -1.41 7.79
CA ASP A 165 8.96 -0.79 8.66
C ASP A 165 8.87 0.75 8.60
N HIS A 166 9.59 1.42 7.68
CA HIS A 166 9.67 2.88 7.66
C HIS A 166 9.66 3.43 6.24
N ILE A 167 9.14 4.65 6.08
CA ILE A 167 9.26 5.45 4.87
C ILE A 167 9.87 6.78 5.27
N ALA A 168 10.99 7.15 4.65
CA ALA A 168 11.65 8.43 4.87
C ALA A 168 11.49 9.32 3.63
N TRP A 169 11.42 10.64 3.81
CA TRP A 169 11.39 11.59 2.70
C TRP A 169 12.08 12.90 3.09
N LEU A 170 12.36 13.73 2.09
CA LEU A 170 12.84 15.09 2.30
C LEU A 170 11.66 16.04 2.30
N GLN A 171 11.60 16.91 3.29
CA GLN A 171 10.62 17.99 3.40
C GLN A 171 11.37 19.32 3.21
N ILE A 172 10.88 20.20 2.35
CA ILE A 172 11.43 21.53 2.08
C ILE A 172 10.39 22.55 2.54
N ASP A 173 10.69 23.30 3.60
CA ASP A 173 9.78 24.32 4.13
C ASP A 173 9.84 25.66 3.36
N GLU A 174 9.00 26.62 3.77
CA GLU A 174 8.93 27.96 3.18
C GLU A 174 10.26 28.72 3.22
N ASP A 175 11.13 28.44 4.19
CA ASP A 175 12.46 29.04 4.33
C ASP A 175 13.53 28.31 3.49
N ASN A 176 13.11 27.31 2.70
CA ASN A 176 13.93 26.45 1.86
C ASN A 176 14.95 25.64 2.70
N GLU A 177 14.61 25.33 3.95
CA GLU A 177 15.36 24.40 4.79
C GLU A 177 14.90 22.96 4.52
N THR A 178 15.86 22.08 4.24
CA THR A 178 15.57 20.66 3.98
C THR A 178 15.67 19.84 5.26
N GLN A 179 14.59 19.15 5.61
CA GLN A 179 14.50 18.27 6.78
C GLN A 179 14.18 16.85 6.33
N ILE A 180 14.79 15.86 7.00
CA ILE A 180 14.43 14.45 6.77
C ILE A 180 13.28 14.10 7.72
N ARG A 181 12.20 13.56 7.16
CA ARG A 181 11.08 13.00 7.90
C ARG A 181 11.07 11.48 7.79
N ILE A 182 10.53 10.83 8.81
CA ILE A 182 10.42 9.38 8.89
C ILE A 182 9.01 9.06 9.39
N PHE A 183 8.31 8.22 8.63
CA PHE A 183 7.05 7.60 9.00
C PHE A 183 7.31 6.14 9.35
N THR A 184 6.78 5.67 10.47
CA THR A 184 6.82 4.25 10.86
C THR A 184 5.52 3.61 10.41
N ILE A 185 5.64 2.56 9.60
CA ILE A 185 4.50 1.78 9.13
C ILE A 185 4.02 0.92 10.30
N GLU A 186 3.04 1.43 11.05
CA GLU A 186 2.48 0.66 12.16
C GLU A 186 1.74 -0.57 11.63
N VAL A 187 2.23 -1.77 11.97
CA VAL A 187 1.43 -2.99 11.90
C VAL A 187 0.37 -2.87 12.99
N VAL A 188 -0.78 -2.31 12.64
CA VAL A 188 -1.93 -2.32 13.54
C VAL A 188 -2.37 -3.77 13.65
N PHE A 189 -1.86 -4.47 14.67
CA PHE A 189 -2.53 -5.67 15.16
C PHE A 189 -3.92 -5.22 15.53
N GLU A 190 -4.92 -5.54 14.71
CA GLU A 190 -6.30 -5.48 15.16
C GLU A 190 -6.33 -6.24 16.49
N PRO A 191 -6.71 -5.62 17.61
CA PRO A 191 -6.93 -6.39 18.80
C PRO A 191 -7.99 -7.41 18.39
N TYR A 192 -7.62 -8.71 18.37
CA TYR A 192 -8.54 -9.83 18.17
C TYR A 192 -9.56 -9.82 19.32
N SER A 193 -10.46 -8.87 19.24
CA SER A 193 -11.54 -8.56 20.14
C SER A 193 -12.80 -8.66 19.29
N SER A 194 -12.94 -9.81 18.65
CA SER A 194 -14.17 -10.20 17.96
C SER A 194 -15.35 -9.99 18.92
N SER A 195 -16.40 -9.32 18.47
CA SER A 195 -17.66 -9.19 19.22
C SER A 195 -18.17 -10.55 19.71
N THR A 196 -17.89 -11.62 18.96
CA THR A 196 -18.18 -13.00 19.34
C THR A 196 -17.38 -13.45 20.58
N LEU A 197 -16.09 -13.14 20.65
CA LEU A 197 -15.23 -13.49 21.79
C LEU A 197 -15.58 -12.66 23.04
N GLN A 198 -15.88 -11.37 22.87
CA GLN A 198 -16.34 -10.51 23.96
C GLN A 198 -17.65 -11.03 24.57
N VAL A 199 -18.62 -11.42 23.74
CA VAL A 199 -19.87 -12.05 24.21
C VAL A 199 -19.58 -13.37 24.92
N PHE A 200 -18.64 -14.17 24.42
CA PHE A 200 -18.27 -15.45 25.03
C PHE A 200 -17.65 -15.27 26.42
N ILE A 201 -16.74 -14.30 26.58
CA ILE A 201 -16.10 -13.96 27.86
C ILE A 201 -17.13 -13.48 28.89
N LEU A 202 -18.16 -12.75 28.47
CA LEU A 202 -19.23 -12.31 29.37
C LEU A 202 -20.20 -13.44 29.73
N LEU A 203 -20.53 -14.32 28.79
CA LEU A 203 -21.50 -15.39 29.01
C LEU A 203 -20.93 -16.57 29.80
N LEU A 204 -19.65 -16.92 29.61
CA LEU A 204 -19.06 -18.12 30.21
C LEU A 204 -19.10 -18.14 31.76
N PRO A 205 -18.76 -17.06 32.48
CA PRO A 205 -18.88 -17.02 33.94
C PRO A 205 -20.34 -17.13 34.41
N LEU A 206 -21.26 -16.51 33.67
CA LEU A 206 -22.70 -16.51 33.96
C LEU A 206 -23.28 -17.93 33.79
N LEU A 207 -22.82 -18.64 32.77
CA LEU A 207 -23.22 -20.02 32.50
C LEU A 207 -22.61 -20.99 33.53
N LEU A 208 -21.39 -20.74 33.99
CA LEU A 208 -20.79 -21.51 35.10
C LEU A 208 -21.56 -21.31 36.41
N LEU A 209 -21.96 -20.08 36.74
CA LEU A 209 -22.76 -19.80 37.94
C LEU A 209 -24.14 -20.47 37.88
N THR A 210 -24.82 -20.41 36.74
CA THR A 210 -26.11 -21.09 36.57
C THR A 210 -25.97 -22.60 36.65
N TRP A 211 -24.92 -23.17 36.04
CA TRP A 211 -24.61 -24.60 36.13
C TRP A 211 -24.32 -25.06 37.56
N VAL A 212 -23.52 -24.31 38.32
CA VAL A 212 -23.23 -24.62 39.73
C VAL A 212 -24.51 -24.56 40.56
N SER A 213 -25.35 -23.54 40.37
CA SER A 213 -26.62 -23.40 41.09
C SER A 213 -27.60 -24.54 40.78
N GLN A 214 -27.72 -24.93 39.51
CA GLN A 214 -28.52 -26.10 39.11
C GLN A 214 -28.00 -27.38 39.78
N ARG A 215 -26.68 -27.59 39.77
CA ARG A 215 -26.07 -28.78 40.36
C ARG A 215 -26.22 -28.86 41.88
N LEU A 216 -26.19 -27.72 42.57
CA LEU A 216 -26.47 -27.66 44.02
C LEU A 216 -27.93 -28.03 44.31
N LYS A 217 -28.88 -27.46 43.57
CA LYS A 217 -30.31 -27.74 43.75
C LYS A 217 -30.68 -29.20 43.46
N GLU A 218 -30.05 -29.82 42.46
CA GLU A 218 -30.24 -31.25 42.17
C GLU A 218 -29.68 -32.17 43.27
N ASN A 219 -28.59 -31.78 43.92
CA ASN A 219 -28.00 -32.54 45.03
C ASN A 219 -28.81 -32.40 46.33
N GLU A 220 -29.42 -31.25 46.60
CA GLU A 220 -30.32 -31.06 47.75
C GLU A 220 -31.55 -31.98 47.68
N GLY A 221 -32.06 -32.26 46.48
CA GLY A 221 -33.20 -33.15 46.25
C GLY A 221 -32.96 -34.63 46.57
N ARG A 222 -31.69 -35.07 46.71
CA ARG A 222 -31.36 -36.46 47.04
C ARG A 222 -31.21 -36.74 48.55
N ILE A 223 -31.09 -35.71 49.39
CA ILE A 223 -30.80 -35.89 50.83
C ILE A 223 -32.10 -35.97 51.67
N MET A 224 -33.24 -35.49 51.17
CA MET A 224 -34.52 -35.47 51.89
C MET A 224 -35.53 -36.52 51.42
N LYS A 225 -35.14 -37.81 51.44
CA LYS A 225 -36.11 -38.91 51.58
C LYS A 225 -35.57 -39.94 52.57
N ARG A 226 -35.79 -39.68 53.87
CA ARG A 226 -35.70 -40.70 54.93
C ARG A 226 -37.12 -41.11 55.36
N PRO A 227 -37.38 -42.41 55.61
CA PRO A 227 -38.72 -42.95 55.81
C PRO A 227 -39.26 -42.57 57.19
N HIS A 228 -40.55 -42.23 57.24
CA HIS A 228 -41.27 -41.94 58.48
C HIS A 228 -41.51 -43.27 59.22
N PHE A 229 -40.84 -43.48 60.34
CA PHE A 229 -41.19 -44.52 61.31
C PHE A 229 -42.38 -44.03 62.15
N SER A 230 -43.35 -44.91 62.38
CA SER A 230 -44.48 -44.75 63.28
C SER A 230 -44.06 -45.07 64.71
N GLU A 231 -44.46 -44.24 65.68
CA GLU A 231 -44.60 -44.68 67.06
C GLU A 231 -45.95 -44.22 67.61
N GLU A 232 -46.58 -45.20 68.26
CA GLU A 232 -47.86 -45.19 68.95
C GLU A 232 -47.76 -44.44 70.27
N GLU A 233 -48.84 -43.75 70.65
CA GLU A 233 -49.51 -43.88 71.96
C GLU A 233 -50.94 -43.36 71.88
#